data_AF-A0A929HVD6-F1
#
_entry.id   AF-A0A929HVD6-F1
#
_cell.length_a   1.000
_cell.length_b   1.000
_cell.length_c   1.000
_cell.angle_alpha   90.00
_cell.angle_beta   90.00
_cell.angle_gamma   90.00
#
_symmetry.space_group_name_H-M   'P 1'
#
loop_
_entity.id
_entity.type
_entity.pdbx_description
1 polymer ?
#
loop_
_entity_poly.entity_id
_entity_poly.type
_entity_poly.pdbx_seq_one_letter_code
_entity_poly.pdbx_strand_id
1 'polypeptide(L)'
;LFLDLHSHGYDLGLIFFGLSSLILGFLVVKSDYFPGIFGYGLMAAAVVYLAGSFSLFLFPEYSPFIEPIYIVPLVAELSFCLWLLVKGVRA
;
A
#
# COMPACT_ATOMS: atom_id res chain seq x y z
N LEU A 1 -3.04 -23.72 -14.94
CA LEU A 1 -2.02 -23.25 -15.90
C LEU A 1 -2.11 -21.76 -16.20
N PHE A 2 -3.19 -21.21 -16.78
CA PHE A 2 -3.31 -19.75 -16.97
C PHE A 2 -3.63 -18.97 -15.67
N LEU A 3 -4.36 -19.58 -14.73
CA LEU A 3 -4.65 -18.99 -13.41
C LEU A 3 -3.40 -18.90 -12.52
N ASP A 4 -2.51 -19.89 -12.57
CA ASP A 4 -1.25 -19.90 -11.79
C ASP A 4 -0.26 -18.84 -12.30
N LEU A 5 -0.24 -18.58 -13.61
CA LEU A 5 0.57 -17.51 -14.18
C LEU A 5 0.00 -16.12 -13.86
N HIS A 6 -1.33 -16.02 -13.77
CA HIS A 6 -2.01 -14.78 -13.39
C HIS A 6 -1.81 -14.46 -11.89
N SER A 7 -1.83 -15.46 -11.01
CA SER A 7 -1.52 -15.25 -9.58
C SER A 7 -0.09 -14.73 -9.39
N HIS A 8 0.88 -15.33 -10.08
CA HIS A 8 2.28 -14.88 -10.03
C HIS A 8 2.48 -13.45 -10.57
N GLY A 9 1.77 -13.09 -11.65
CA GLY A 9 1.82 -11.73 -12.20
C GLY A 9 1.16 -10.69 -11.28
N TYR A 10 0.07 -11.07 -10.61
CA TYR A 10 -0.62 -10.22 -9.65
C TYR A 10 0.22 -9.98 -8.39
N ASP A 11 0.89 -11.01 -7.88
CA ASP A 11 1.81 -10.92 -6.75
C ASP A 11 3.01 -10.02 -7.03
N LEU A 12 3.62 -10.14 -8.21
CA LEU A 12 4.68 -9.24 -8.63
C LEU A 12 4.20 -7.78 -8.65
N GLY A 13 3.00 -7.53 -9.19
CA GLY A 13 2.42 -6.19 -9.24
C GLY A 13 2.21 -5.57 -7.86
N LEU A 14 1.71 -6.33 -6.89
CA LEU A 14 1.50 -5.90 -5.51
C LEU A 14 2.81 -5.57 -4.78
N ILE A 15 3.89 -6.34 -5.01
CA ILE A 15 5.21 -6.04 -4.44
C ILE A 15 5.75 -4.72 -4.97
N PHE A 16 5.69 -4.51 -6.30
CA PHE A 16 6.10 -3.23 -6.91
C PHE A 16 5.24 -2.07 -6.41
N PHE A 17 3.93 -2.28 -6.25
CA PHE A 17 3.01 -1.27 -5.73
C PHE A 17 3.32 -0.92 -4.28
N GLY A 18 3.50 -1.92 -3.41
CA GLY A 18 3.89 -1.74 -2.01
C GLY A 18 5.21 -1.00 -1.88
N LEU A 19 6.23 -1.36 -2.68
CA LEU A 19 7.52 -0.66 -2.68
C LEU A 19 7.38 0.79 -3.14
N SER A 20 6.57 1.04 -4.18
CA SER A 20 6.30 2.39 -4.68
C SER A 20 5.57 3.23 -3.63
N SER A 21 4.60 2.65 -2.93
CA SER A 21 3.87 3.29 -1.83
C SER A 21 4.77 3.58 -0.62
N LEU A 22 5.74 2.70 -0.33
CA LEU A 22 6.76 2.93 0.70
C LEU A 22 7.65 4.14 0.34
N ILE A 23 8.14 4.19 -0.91
CA ILE A 23 8.96 5.31 -1.40
C ILE A 23 8.15 6.61 -1.37
N LEU A 24 6.88 6.56 -1.77
CA LEU A 24 5.98 7.71 -1.73
C LEU A 24 5.75 8.18 -0.29
N GLY A 25 5.45 7.27 0.65
CA GLY A 25 5.31 7.57 2.08
C GLY A 25 6.57 8.20 2.66
N PHE A 26 7.74 7.67 2.34
CA PHE A 26 9.03 8.24 2.75
C PHE A 26 9.26 9.63 2.17
N LEU A 27 8.94 9.85 0.89
CA LEU A 27 9.00 11.17 0.27
C LEU A 27 8.06 12.15 0.95
N VAL A 28 6.83 11.72 1.29
CA VAL A 28 5.82 12.55 1.99
C VAL A 28 6.29 12.93 3.39
N VAL A 29 6.95 12.05 4.14
CA VAL A 29 7.55 12.40 5.45
C VAL A 29 8.70 13.40 5.27
N LYS A 30 9.50 13.25 4.22
CA LYS A 30 10.67 14.11 3.95
C LYS A 30 10.28 15.48 3.38
N SER A 31 9.21 15.52 2.61
CA SER A 31 8.64 16.74 2.04
C SER A 31 7.80 17.40 3.13
N ASP A 32 8.39 18.32 3.89
CA ASP A 32 7.74 19.11 4.98
C ASP A 32 6.40 19.79 4.56
N TYR A 33 6.11 19.77 3.26
CA TYR A 33 4.84 20.10 2.61
C TYR A 33 3.61 19.36 3.17
N PHE A 34 3.77 18.16 3.74
CA PHE A 34 2.67 17.34 4.25
C PHE A 34 2.80 17.06 5.75
N PRO A 35 1.69 16.87 6.49
CA PRO A 35 1.74 16.33 7.84
C PRO A 35 2.32 14.91 7.77
N GLY A 36 3.49 14.68 8.39
CA GLY A 36 4.19 13.39 8.35
C GLY A 36 3.36 12.18 8.78
N ILE A 37 2.26 12.40 9.51
CA ILE A 37 1.24 11.40 9.85
C ILE A 37 0.70 10.65 8.62
N PHE A 38 0.48 11.32 7.49
CA PHE A 38 0.03 10.66 6.26
C PHE A 38 1.12 9.77 5.65
N GLY A 39 2.39 10.19 5.75
CA GLY A 39 3.53 9.42 5.28
C GLY A 39 3.72 8.11 6.07
N TYR A 40 3.57 8.15 7.41
CA TYR A 40 3.57 6.94 8.22
C TYR A 40 2.39 6.01 7.88
N GLY A 41 1.21 6.57 7.58
CA GLY A 41 0.06 5.81 7.09
C GLY A 41 0.35 5.08 5.78
N LEU A 42 1.00 5.76 4.81
CA LEU A 42 1.42 5.13 3.55
C LEU A 42 2.50 4.06 3.76
N MET A 43 3.44 4.27 4.69
CA MET A 43 4.43 3.23 5.01
C MET A 43 3.76 2.01 5.64
N ALA A 44 2.75 2.19 6.50
CA ALA A 44 1.96 1.09 7.04
C ALA A 44 1.17 0.36 5.94
N ALA A 45 0.56 1.12 5.02
CA ALA A 45 -0.10 0.59 3.81
C ALA A 45 0.85 -0.30 2.98
N ALA A 46 2.08 0.17 2.74
CA ALA A 46 3.10 -0.58 2.01
C ALA A 46 3.47 -1.91 2.69
N VAL A 47 3.61 -1.92 4.02
CA VAL A 47 3.89 -3.15 4.78
C VAL A 47 2.74 -4.16 4.66
N VAL A 48 1.49 -3.68 4.68
CA VAL A 48 0.31 -4.53 4.45
C VAL A 48 0.31 -5.11 3.05
N TYR A 49 0.62 -4.32 2.02
CA TYR A 49 0.74 -4.80 0.64
C TYR A 49 1.82 -5.86 0.48
N LEU A 50 3.01 -5.66 1.08
CA LEU A 50 4.05 -6.68 1.09
C LEU A 50 3.58 -7.94 1.81
N ALA A 51 3.00 -7.82 3.00
CA ALA A 51 2.52 -8.97 3.77
C ALA A 51 1.44 -9.76 3.02
N GLY A 52 0.55 -9.07 2.30
CA GLY A 52 -0.44 -9.69 1.42
C GLY A 52 0.17 -10.48 0.28
N SER A 53 1.14 -9.90 -0.43
CA SER A 53 1.88 -10.64 -1.46
C SER A 53 2.64 -11.85 -0.90
N PHE A 54 3.30 -11.69 0.25
CA PHE A 54 4.01 -12.80 0.88
C PHE A 54 3.05 -13.92 1.29
N SER A 55 1.86 -13.60 1.80
CA SER A 55 0.87 -14.60 2.19
C SER A 55 0.25 -15.31 0.99
N LEU A 56 -0.04 -14.60 -0.09
CA LEU A 56 -0.50 -15.20 -1.35
C LEU A 56 0.55 -16.15 -1.94
N PHE A 57 1.83 -15.80 -1.82
CA PHE A 57 2.94 -16.58 -2.35
C PHE A 57 3.30 -17.80 -1.49
N LEU A 58 3.31 -17.69 -0.15
CA LEU A 58 3.67 -18.80 0.74
C LEU A 58 2.49 -19.74 1.04
N PHE A 59 1.29 -19.20 1.29
CA PHE A 59 0.11 -20.01 1.67
C PHE A 59 -1.21 -19.31 1.26
N PRO A 60 -1.79 -19.64 0.09
CA PRO A 60 -3.06 -19.07 -0.35
C PRO A 60 -4.24 -19.36 0.59
N GLU A 61 -4.13 -20.36 1.48
CA GLU A 61 -5.14 -20.64 2.51
C GLU A 61 -5.28 -19.53 3.58
N TYR A 62 -4.28 -18.63 3.72
CA TYR A 62 -4.36 -17.48 4.64
C TYR A 62 -4.92 -16.21 4.00
N SER A 63 -5.28 -16.23 2.71
CA SER A 63 -5.92 -15.11 2.02
C SER A 63 -7.09 -14.47 2.82
N PRO A 64 -8.03 -15.23 3.42
CA PRO A 64 -9.14 -14.63 4.17
C PRO A 64 -8.72 -13.88 5.45
N PHE A 65 -7.51 -14.10 5.96
CA PHE A 65 -6.99 -13.36 7.11
C PHE A 65 -6.33 -12.03 6.72
N ILE A 66 -5.85 -11.90 5.48
CA ILE A 66 -5.21 -10.67 5.00
C ILE A 66 -6.18 -9.73 4.30
N GLU A 67 -7.22 -10.25 3.65
CA GLU A 67 -8.31 -9.45 3.08
C GLU A 67 -8.81 -8.30 3.99
N PRO A 68 -9.10 -8.50 5.29
CA PRO A 68 -9.51 -7.41 6.17
C PRO A 68 -8.40 -6.42 6.50
N ILE A 69 -7.12 -6.81 6.42
CA ILE A 69 -5.98 -5.93 6.73
C ILE A 69 -5.80 -4.87 5.63
N TYR A 70 -6.26 -5.13 4.40
CA TYR A 70 -6.29 -4.15 3.31
C TYR A 70 -7.16 -2.91 3.61
N ILE A 71 -7.96 -2.90 4.68
CA ILE A 71 -8.62 -1.69 5.14
C ILE A 71 -7.63 -0.60 5.58
N VAL A 72 -6.44 -0.99 6.06
CA VAL A 72 -5.38 -0.07 6.48
C VAL A 72 -4.84 0.74 5.30
N PRO A 73 -4.36 0.11 4.19
CA PRO A 73 -3.98 0.85 2.99
C PRO A 73 -5.14 1.67 2.43
N LEU A 74 -6.36 1.11 2.40
CA LEU A 74 -7.54 1.84 1.92
C LEU A 74 -7.75 3.15 2.68
N VAL A 75 -7.75 3.11 4.02
CA VAL A 75 -7.94 4.31 4.86
C VAL A 75 -6.75 5.27 4.71
N ALA A 76 -5.52 4.75 4.69
CA ALA A 76 -4.32 5.58 4.56
C ALA A 76 -4.28 6.32 3.21
N GLU A 77 -4.51 5.60 2.11
CA GLU A 77 -4.53 6.14 0.75
C GLU A 77 -5.73 7.07 0.53
N LEU A 78 -6.93 6.72 1.00
CA LEU A 78 -8.10 7.61 0.94
C LEU A 78 -7.86 8.89 1.71
N SER A 79 -7.30 8.80 2.92
CA SER A 79 -7.03 9.98 3.74
C SER A 79 -5.98 10.86 3.07
N PHE A 80 -4.94 10.27 2.46
CA PHE A 80 -3.94 10.99 1.69
C PHE A 80 -4.53 11.64 0.43
N CYS A 81 -5.37 10.93 -0.30
CA CYS A 81 -6.06 11.42 -1.51
C CYS A 81 -7.01 12.57 -1.17
N LEU A 82 -7.83 12.43 -0.13
CA LEU A 82 -8.73 13.48 0.36
C LEU A 82 -7.94 14.72 0.79
N TRP A 83 -6.81 14.54 1.46
CA TRP A 83 -5.96 15.67 1.85
C TRP A 83 -5.42 16.40 0.62
N LEU A 84 -4.93 15.67 -0.39
CA LEU A 84 -4.48 16.24 -1.66
C LEU A 84 -5.61 16.97 -2.38
N LEU A 85 -6.83 16.44 -2.34
CA LEU A 85 -7.99 17.01 -3.03
C LEU A 85 -8.49 18.30 -2.36
N VAL A 86 -8.50 18.35 -1.02
CA VAL A 86 -9.03 19.51 -0.28
C VAL A 86 -7.97 20.59 -0.08
N LYS A 87 -6.76 20.22 0.34
CA LYS A 87 -5.73 21.19 0.75
C LYS A 87 -4.68 21.45 -0.34
N GLY A 88 -4.46 20.48 -1.24
CA GLY A 88 -3.41 20.52 -2.24
C GLY A 88 -2.00 20.52 -1.64
N VAL A 89 -0.98 20.54 -2.50
CA VAL A 89 0.38 20.90 -2.09
C VAL A 89 0.38 22.40 -1.81
N ARG A 90 0.66 22.78 -0.56
CA ARG A 90 1.01 24.17 -0.23
C ARG A 90 2.36 24.48 -0.86
N ALA A 91 2.35 25.08 -2.05
CA ALA A 91 3.50 25.78 -2.61
C ALA A 91 3.76 27.09 -1.84
#